data_AF-A0A9W4GR60-F1
#
_entry.id   AF-A0A9W4GR60-F1
#
_cell.length_a   1.000
_cell.length_b   1.000
_cell.length_c   1.000
_cell.angle_alpha   90.00
_cell.angle_beta   90.00
_cell.angle_gamma   90.00
#
_symmetry.space_group_name_H-M   'P 1'
#
loop_
_entity.id
_entity.type
_entity.pdbx_description
1 polymer ?
#
loop_
_entity_poly.entity_id
_entity_poly.type
_entity_poly.pdbx_seq_one_letter_code
_entity_poly.pdbx_strand_id
1 'polypeptide(L)'
;MKQPRDGCRPRGRPRTRPDAVDKAYSSRANRTHLRKRCIKAVIPEKKDQTGNRAKKGRRGGRPLSHDTDLYRDRNTVERAINKLKTWRGVATRYDKTPESYLAGVHLRAATIWIAYLLPAH
;
A
#
# COMPACT_ATOMS: atom_id res chain seq x y z
N MET A 1 14.08 33.91 -23.03
CA MET A 1 13.35 34.22 -21.79
C MET A 1 12.76 32.92 -21.23
N LYS A 2 13.43 32.24 -20.29
CA LYS A 2 12.94 30.97 -19.72
C LYS A 2 12.06 31.29 -18.52
N GLN A 3 10.77 30.97 -18.61
CA GLN A 3 9.83 31.12 -17.50
C GLN A 3 10.33 30.36 -16.25
N PRO A 4 10.22 30.92 -15.04
CA PRO A 4 10.55 30.20 -13.82
C PRO A 4 9.56 29.04 -13.64
N ARG A 5 10.08 27.85 -13.31
CA ARG A 5 9.25 26.70 -12.96
C ARG A 5 8.59 27.02 -11.62
N ASP A 6 7.28 27.26 -11.62
CA ASP A 6 6.47 27.42 -10.41
C ASP A 6 6.69 26.23 -9.46
N GLY A 7 7.54 26.42 -8.45
CA GLY A 7 7.65 25.56 -7.28
C GLY A 7 6.37 25.62 -6.45
N CYS A 8 6.13 24.58 -5.62
CA CYS A 8 4.97 24.41 -4.71
C CYS A 8 4.45 25.77 -4.20
N ARG A 9 3.39 26.33 -4.81
CA ARG A 9 2.60 27.38 -4.14
C ARG A 9 1.89 26.70 -2.96
N PRO A 10 1.95 27.24 -1.73
CA PRO A 10 1.37 26.58 -0.57
C PRO A 10 -0.16 26.70 -0.64
N ARG A 11 -0.81 25.79 -1.37
CA ARG A 11 -2.21 25.47 -1.08
C ARG A 11 -2.18 24.80 0.29
N GLY A 12 -2.89 25.39 1.25
CA GLY A 12 -2.80 25.07 2.69
C GLY A 12 -2.62 23.59 3.01
N ARG A 13 -1.86 23.32 4.08
CA ARG A 13 -1.51 21.98 4.54
C ARG A 13 -2.75 21.07 4.53
N PRO A 14 -2.71 19.91 3.86
CA PRO A 14 -3.81 18.95 3.92
C PRO A 14 -4.18 18.68 5.38
N ARG A 15 -5.47 18.77 5.74
CA ARG A 15 -5.96 18.54 7.11
C ARG A 15 -5.47 17.20 7.69
N THR A 16 -5.29 16.21 6.81
CA THR A 16 -4.66 14.92 7.11
C THR A 16 -3.60 14.64 6.06
N ARG A 17 -2.34 14.48 6.48
CA ARG A 17 -1.26 14.04 5.60
C ARG A 17 -1.04 12.54 5.85
N PRO A 18 -1.37 11.65 4.91
CA PRO A 18 -1.05 10.24 5.06
C PRO A 18 0.47 10.04 4.99
N ASP A 19 1.00 9.18 5.86
CA ASP A 19 2.43 8.84 5.91
C ASP A 19 2.85 7.97 4.72
N ALA A 20 1.95 7.11 4.25
CA ALA A 20 2.12 6.27 3.07
C ALA A 20 0.79 6.05 2.35
N VAL A 21 0.86 5.69 1.06
CA VAL A 21 -0.31 5.40 0.21
C VAL A 21 -0.08 4.06 -0.49
N ASP A 22 -1.14 3.27 -0.69
CA ASP A 22 -1.05 1.93 -1.28
C ASP A 22 -0.55 1.92 -2.75
N LYS A 23 0.06 0.80 -3.17
CA LYS A 23 0.58 0.56 -4.53
C LYS A 23 -0.48 0.69 -5.63
N ALA A 24 -1.75 0.41 -5.36
CA ALA A 24 -2.86 0.63 -6.29
C ALA A 24 -2.94 2.09 -6.76
N TYR A 25 -2.43 3.04 -5.97
CA TYR A 25 -2.42 4.46 -6.27
C TYR A 25 -1.17 4.94 -7.01
N SER A 26 -0.41 4.05 -7.67
CA SER A 26 0.81 4.42 -8.41
C SER A 26 0.58 5.21 -9.71
N SER A 27 -0.67 5.54 -10.06
CA SER A 27 -1.01 6.23 -11.31
C SER A 27 -0.37 7.63 -11.40
N ARG A 28 -0.12 8.10 -12.63
CA ARG A 28 0.44 9.44 -12.87
C ARG A 28 -0.45 10.56 -12.32
N ALA A 29 -1.76 10.38 -12.39
CA ALA A 29 -2.74 11.33 -11.85
C ALA A 29 -2.62 11.44 -10.33
N ASN A 30 -2.57 10.30 -9.63
CA ASN A 30 -2.39 10.25 -8.18
C ASN A 30 -1.05 10.86 -7.75
N ARG A 31 0.03 10.56 -8.48
CA ARG A 31 1.35 11.16 -8.20
C ARG A 31 1.37 12.67 -8.41
N THR A 32 0.73 13.16 -9.47
CA THR A 32 0.59 14.60 -9.71
C THR A 32 -0.21 15.26 -8.58
N HIS A 33 -1.27 14.61 -8.11
CA HIS A 33 -2.07 15.08 -6.99
C HIS A 33 -1.26 15.16 -5.68
N LEU A 34 -0.50 14.13 -5.34
CA LEU A 34 0.34 14.09 -4.13
C LEU A 34 1.46 15.14 -4.19
N ARG A 35 2.11 15.32 -5.35
CA ARG A 35 3.14 16.35 -5.55
C ARG A 35 2.59 17.77 -5.41
N LYS A 36 1.40 18.03 -5.95
CA LYS A 36 0.70 19.33 -5.81
C LYS A 36 0.38 19.68 -4.35
N ARG A 37 0.24 18.66 -3.48
CA ARG A 37 -0.01 18.83 -2.04
C ARG A 37 1.25 18.70 -1.19
N CYS A 38 2.42 18.61 -1.84
CA CYS A 38 3.72 18.38 -1.22
C CYS A 38 3.71 17.17 -0.22
N ILE A 39 2.93 16.11 -0.54
CA ILE A 39 2.85 14.85 0.22
C ILE A 39 3.90 13.86 -0.30
N LYS A 40 4.72 13.29 0.61
CA LYS A 40 5.73 12.27 0.27
C LYS A 40 5.03 10.96 -0.10
N ALA A 41 5.15 10.54 -1.35
CA ALA A 41 4.59 9.28 -1.81
C ALA A 41 5.62 8.15 -1.64
N VAL A 42 5.46 7.31 -0.61
CA VAL A 42 6.22 6.05 -0.43
C VAL A 42 5.51 4.92 -1.18
N ILE A 43 5.16 5.16 -2.45
CA ILE A 43 4.44 4.20 -3.28
C ILE A 43 5.47 3.43 -4.13
N PRO A 44 5.62 2.11 -3.96
CA PRO A 44 6.48 1.31 -4.81
C PRO A 44 6.08 1.46 -6.28
N GLU A 45 7.03 1.62 -7.19
CA GLU A 45 6.74 1.47 -8.62
C GLU A 45 6.35 0.01 -8.92
N LYS A 46 5.29 -0.17 -9.73
CA LYS A 46 5.07 -1.46 -10.39
C LYS A 46 6.28 -1.73 -11.29
N LYS A 47 6.75 -2.99 -11.36
CA LYS A 47 7.94 -3.38 -12.14
C LYS A 47 7.87 -2.87 -13.59
N ASP A 48 6.69 -2.94 -14.22
CA ASP A 48 6.45 -2.48 -15.60
C ASP A 48 6.60 -0.95 -15.75
N GLN A 49 6.30 -0.19 -14.70
CA GLN A 49 6.44 1.27 -14.69
C GLN A 49 7.91 1.67 -14.57
N THR A 50 8.71 0.92 -13.81
CA THR A 50 10.17 1.10 -13.76
C THR A 50 10.79 0.85 -15.14
N GLY A 51 10.38 -0.23 -15.81
CA GLY A 51 10.83 -0.55 -17.17
C GLY A 51 10.40 0.49 -18.21
N ASN A 52 9.14 0.93 -18.18
CA ASN A 52 8.63 1.98 -19.07
C ASN A 52 9.27 3.35 -18.80
N ARG A 53 9.69 3.63 -17.56
CA ARG A 53 10.45 4.82 -17.20
C ARG A 53 11.86 4.76 -17.78
N ALA A 54 12.55 3.63 -17.61
CA ALA A 54 13.88 3.40 -18.17
C ALA A 54 13.87 3.57 -19.69
N LYS A 55 12.88 2.99 -20.37
CA LYS A 55 12.66 3.16 -21.83
C LYS A 55 12.42 4.62 -22.25
N LYS A 56 11.91 5.48 -21.37
CA LYS A 56 11.64 6.91 -21.65
C LYS A 56 12.81 7.84 -21.31
N GLY A 57 13.91 7.34 -20.74
CA GLY A 57 15.10 8.13 -20.41
C GLY A 57 14.79 9.39 -19.60
N ARG A 58 15.31 10.55 -20.03
CA ARG A 58 15.09 11.85 -19.36
C ARG A 58 13.62 12.26 -19.26
N ARG A 59 12.75 11.79 -20.18
CA ARG A 59 11.30 12.05 -20.16
C ARG A 59 10.55 11.17 -19.13
N GLY A 60 11.23 10.18 -18.55
CA GLY A 60 10.67 9.26 -17.55
C GLY A 60 10.50 9.87 -16.15
N GLY A 61 11.19 10.97 -15.84
CA GLY A 61 11.12 11.63 -14.52
C GLY A 61 11.95 10.96 -13.42
N ARG A 62 11.93 11.57 -12.22
CA ARG A 62 12.79 11.22 -11.08
C ARG A 62 12.50 9.80 -10.57
N PRO A 63 13.53 8.97 -10.30
CA PRO A 63 13.37 7.68 -9.64
C PRO A 63 12.74 7.84 -8.26
N LEU A 64 11.89 6.89 -7.87
CA LEU A 64 11.42 6.80 -6.49
C LEU A 64 12.42 6.02 -5.66
N SER A 65 12.78 6.55 -4.49
CA SER A 65 13.45 5.76 -3.46
C SER A 65 12.42 4.81 -2.87
N HIS A 66 12.53 3.53 -3.20
CA HIS A 66 11.74 2.49 -2.58
C HIS A 66 12.41 2.12 -1.26
N ASP A 67 11.70 2.33 -0.15
CA ASP A 67 12.11 1.77 1.14
C ASP A 67 11.71 0.30 1.15
N THR A 68 12.71 -0.57 0.96
CA THR A 68 12.55 -2.02 0.90
C THR A 68 12.15 -2.61 2.23
N ASP A 69 12.46 -1.97 3.35
CA ASP A 69 12.20 -2.50 4.68
C ASP A 69 10.74 -2.25 5.06
N LEU A 70 10.21 -1.05 4.81
CA LEU A 70 8.76 -0.80 4.92
C LEU A 70 7.92 -1.70 3.99
N TYR A 71 8.48 -2.12 2.85
CA TYR A 71 7.80 -3.03 1.93
C TYR A 71 7.90 -4.51 2.34
N ARG A 72 8.91 -4.88 3.12
CA ARG A 72 9.08 -6.25 3.65
C ARG A 72 8.00 -6.59 4.66
N ASP A 73 7.73 -5.67 5.60
CA ASP A 73 6.73 -5.86 6.65
C ASP A 73 5.33 -6.03 6.08
N ARG A 74 5.05 -5.35 4.97
CA ARG A 74 3.78 -5.50 4.23
C ARG A 74 3.56 -6.92 3.72
N ASN A 75 4.59 -7.61 3.21
CA ASN A 75 4.44 -8.99 2.73
C ASN A 75 4.06 -9.94 3.88
N THR A 76 4.55 -9.69 5.10
CA THR A 76 4.14 -10.46 6.29
C THR A 76 2.65 -10.26 6.59
N VAL A 77 2.17 -9.01 6.55
CA VAL A 77 0.75 -8.69 6.73
C VAL A 77 -0.12 -9.31 5.63
N GLU A 78 0.29 -9.20 4.36
CA GLU A 78 -0.44 -9.79 3.22
C GLU A 78 -0.55 -11.32 3.34
N ARG A 79 0.53 -11.99 3.76
CA ARG A 79 0.52 -13.44 4.03
C ARG A 79 -0.42 -13.80 5.17
N ALA A 80 -0.42 -13.03 6.25
CA ALA A 80 -1.34 -13.24 7.38
C ALA A 80 -2.81 -13.08 6.94
N ILE A 81 -3.13 -12.02 6.18
CA ILE A 81 -4.47 -11.80 5.63
C ILE A 81 -4.87 -12.94 4.69
N ASN A 82 -3.97 -13.43 3.84
CA ASN A 82 -4.26 -14.56 2.96
C ASN A 82 -4.56 -15.84 3.75
N LYS A 83 -3.85 -16.10 4.85
CA LYS A 83 -4.13 -17.24 5.75
C LYS A 83 -5.48 -17.12 6.46
N LEU A 84 -5.88 -15.90 6.83
CA LEU A 84 -7.22 -15.63 7.35
C LEU A 84 -8.29 -15.92 6.28
N LYS A 85 -8.06 -15.45 5.05
CA LYS A 85 -8.97 -15.61 3.91
C LYS A 85 -9.03 -17.04 3.35
N THR A 86 -8.16 -17.95 3.75
CA THR A 86 -8.36 -19.39 3.45
C THR A 86 -9.71 -19.88 3.98
N TRP A 87 -10.21 -19.29 5.08
CA TRP A 87 -11.56 -19.57 5.53
C TRP A 87 -12.59 -18.74 4.74
N ARG A 88 -13.42 -19.43 3.95
CA ARG A 88 -14.37 -18.80 3.02
C ARG A 88 -15.32 -17.83 3.73
N GLY A 89 -15.81 -18.16 4.92
CA GLY A 89 -16.71 -17.29 5.70
C GLY A 89 -16.13 -15.89 5.94
N VAL A 90 -14.83 -15.81 6.27
CA VAL A 90 -14.10 -14.55 6.47
C VAL A 90 -13.81 -13.85 5.14
N ALA A 91 -13.46 -14.61 4.09
CA ALA A 91 -13.08 -14.07 2.80
C ALA A 91 -14.24 -13.40 2.05
N THR A 92 -15.42 -14.03 2.06
CA THR A 92 -16.62 -13.54 1.39
C THR A 92 -17.54 -12.75 2.31
N ARG A 93 -17.25 -12.72 3.62
CA ARG A 93 -18.02 -12.00 4.63
C ARG A 93 -19.49 -12.47 4.67
N TYR A 94 -19.68 -13.77 4.90
CA TYR A 94 -21.03 -14.37 4.93
C TYR A 94 -21.84 -14.01 6.18
N ASP A 95 -21.19 -13.53 7.24
CA ASP A 95 -21.86 -13.14 8.48
C ASP A 95 -22.77 -11.93 8.28
N LYS A 96 -23.99 -12.02 8.83
CA LYS A 96 -25.01 -10.97 8.72
C LYS A 96 -24.73 -9.77 9.63
N THR A 97 -24.04 -9.99 10.74
CA THR A 97 -23.77 -8.97 11.74
C THR A 97 -22.27 -8.70 11.87
N PRO A 98 -21.85 -7.46 12.19
CA PRO A 98 -20.45 -7.13 12.43
C PRO A 98 -19.82 -7.97 13.55
N GLU A 99 -20.60 -8.29 14.59
CA GLU A 99 -20.14 -9.03 15.76
C GLU A 99 -19.79 -10.48 15.39
N SER A 100 -20.67 -11.15 14.63
CA SER A 100 -20.41 -12.52 14.16
C SER A 100 -19.23 -12.57 13.21
N TYR A 101 -19.09 -11.57 12.34
CA TYR A 101 -17.92 -11.44 11.46
C TYR A 101 -16.62 -11.31 12.26
N LEU A 102 -16.60 -10.43 13.27
CA LEU A 102 -15.43 -10.23 14.12
C LEU A 102 -15.09 -11.49 14.93
N ALA A 103 -16.10 -12.17 15.47
CA ALA A 103 -15.93 -13.45 16.15
C ALA A 103 -15.27 -14.49 15.23
N GLY A 104 -15.71 -14.58 13.97
CA GLY A 104 -15.09 -15.43 12.95
C GLY A 104 -13.63 -15.05 12.67
N VAL A 105 -13.33 -13.76 12.52
CA VAL A 105 -11.95 -13.30 12.33
C VAL A 105 -11.07 -13.66 13.53
N HIS A 106 -11.54 -13.44 14.76
CA HIS A 106 -10.80 -13.76 15.98
C HIS A 106 -10.57 -15.26 16.13
N LEU A 107 -11.60 -16.08 15.90
CA LEU A 107 -11.48 -17.54 15.94
C LEU A 107 -10.41 -18.01 14.95
N ARG A 108 -10.46 -17.53 13.71
CA ARG A 108 -9.47 -17.90 12.70
C ARG A 108 -8.07 -17.45 13.06
N ALA A 109 -7.90 -16.22 13.56
CA ALA A 109 -6.63 -15.72 14.04
C ALA A 109 -6.06 -16.60 15.16
N ALA A 110 -6.88 -17.00 16.13
CA ALA A 110 -6.49 -17.89 17.22
C ALA A 110 -6.06 -19.27 16.71
N THR A 111 -6.80 -19.88 15.77
CA THR A 111 -6.40 -21.17 15.18
C THR A 111 -5.07 -21.10 14.45
N ILE A 112 -4.80 -20.00 13.73
CA ILE A 112 -3.50 -19.78 13.08
C ILE A 112 -2.40 -19.62 14.13
N TRP A 113 -2.66 -18.87 15.20
CA TRP A 113 -1.71 -18.67 16.28
C TRP A 113 -1.34 -20.01 16.93
N ILE A 114 -2.32 -20.81 17.32
CA ILE A 114 -2.08 -22.12 17.96
C ILE A 114 -1.25 -23.01 17.04
N ALA A 115 -1.55 -23.04 15.74
CA ALA A 115 -0.78 -23.81 14.76
C ALA A 115 0.68 -23.34 14.61
N TYR A 116 1.01 -22.09 14.94
CA TYR A 116 2.40 -21.62 14.98
C TYR A 116 3.13 -21.99 16.27
N LEU A 117 2.41 -22.18 17.38
CA LEU A 117 2.99 -22.55 18.66
C LEU A 117 3.24 -24.06 18.77
N LEU A 118 2.45 -24.87 18.07
CA LEU A 118 2.62 -26.32 18.05
C LEU A 118 3.73 -26.69 17.05
N PRO A 119 4.78 -27.42 17.47
CA PRO A 119 5.77 -27.95 16.54
C PRO A 119 5.07 -28.85 15.51
N ALA A 120 5.33 -28.61 14.23
CA ALA A 120 5.00 -29.59 13.21
C ALA A 120 5.90 -30.81 13.46
N HIS A 121 5.30 -31.94 13.85
CA HIS A 121 5.97 -33.23 13.87
C HIS A 121 6.38 -33.66 12.46
#